data_AF-A0A956KAV8-F1
#
_entry.id   AF-A0A956KAV8-F1
#
_cell.length_a   1.000
_cell.length_b   1.000
_cell.length_c   1.000
_cell.angle_alpha   90.00
_cell.angle_beta   90.00
_cell.angle_gamma   90.00
#
_symmetry.space_group_name_H-M   'P 1'
#
loop_
_entity.id
_entity.type
_entity.pdbx_description
1 polymer ?
#
loop_
_entity_poly.entity_id
_entity_poly.type
_entity_poly.pdbx_seq_one_letter_code
_entity_poly.pdbx_strand_id
1 'polypeptide(L)'
;LEQNASVTIAHSKTRDLKMVCRGADILVAAVGRPEMVRGDWVRPGAIVIDVGTNRVPAPEKGEGKTKLVGDVNFKEAIEVAAAVSPSPGGVGPMTIACLLRNTVLAACARRGWAVPEALS
;
A
#
# COMPACT_ATOMS: atom_id res chain seq x y z
N LEU A 1 13.10 -1.30 -11.64
CA LEU A 1 13.12 -0.42 -12.83
C LEU A 1 12.37 -1.02 -14.03
N GLU A 2 11.65 -2.13 -13.84
CA GLU A 2 11.04 -2.91 -14.94
C GLU A 2 9.88 -2.22 -15.66
N GLN A 3 9.26 -1.20 -15.05
CA GLN A 3 8.09 -0.48 -15.59
C GLN A 3 8.40 0.99 -15.92
N ASN A 4 9.68 1.35 -16.11
CA ASN A 4 10.14 2.68 -16.55
C ASN A 4 9.79 3.88 -15.63
N ALA A 5 9.41 3.64 -14.37
CA ALA A 5 9.25 4.70 -13.37
C ALA A 5 10.60 5.09 -12.73
N SER A 6 10.81 6.38 -12.45
CA SER A 6 11.90 6.85 -11.60
C SER A 6 11.55 6.60 -10.13
N VAL A 7 12.38 5.81 -9.43
CA VAL A 7 12.08 5.35 -8.07
C VAL A 7 12.98 6.05 -7.05
N THR A 8 12.35 6.60 -6.01
CA THR A 8 13.03 7.06 -4.79
C THR A 8 12.60 6.20 -3.62
N ILE A 9 13.56 5.63 -2.89
CA ILE A 9 13.29 4.88 -1.66
C ILE A 9 13.56 5.81 -0.48
N ALA A 10 12.52 6.08 0.32
CA ALA A 10 12.62 6.86 1.53
C ALA A 10 12.59 5.96 2.78
N HIS A 11 13.19 6.42 3.88
CA HIS A 11 13.30 5.64 5.11
C HIS A 11 13.42 6.57 6.34
N SER A 12 13.58 5.98 7.52
CA SER A 12 13.62 6.69 8.81
C SER A 12 14.70 7.77 8.96
N LYS A 13 15.72 7.80 8.09
CA LYS A 13 16.79 8.82 8.10
C LYS A 13 16.69 9.79 6.92
N THR A 14 15.63 9.71 6.12
CA THR A 14 15.37 10.71 5.07
C THR A 14 15.10 12.05 5.74
N ARG A 15 15.96 13.05 5.47
CA ARG A 15 15.96 14.35 6.18
C ARG A 15 14.61 15.07 6.11
N ASP A 16 14.00 15.09 4.94
CA ASP A 16 12.69 15.69 4.71
C ASP A 16 11.79 14.69 3.99
N LEU A 17 11.29 13.72 4.77
CA LEU A 17 10.46 12.64 4.26
C LEU A 17 9.18 13.17 3.60
N LYS A 18 8.59 14.23 4.18
CA LYS A 18 7.39 14.88 3.63
C LYS A 18 7.65 15.43 2.23
N MET A 19 8.74 16.18 2.03
CA MET A 19 9.07 16.72 0.71
C MET A 19 9.37 15.63 -0.31
N VAL A 20 10.04 14.56 0.10
CA VAL A 20 10.28 13.41 -0.79
C VAL A 20 8.97 12.75 -1.21
N CYS A 21 8.04 12.51 -0.28
CA CYS A 21 6.72 11.97 -0.60
C CYS A 21 5.92 12.89 -1.53
N ARG A 22 5.99 14.21 -1.33
CA ARG A 22 5.25 15.20 -2.12
C ARG A 22 5.76 15.35 -3.55
N GLY A 23 6.94 14.83 -3.86
CA GLY A 23 7.46 14.75 -5.23
C GLY A 23 6.89 13.59 -6.05
N ALA A 24 6.24 12.61 -5.41
CA ALA A 24 5.88 11.36 -6.06
C ALA A 24 4.53 11.42 -6.80
N ASP A 25 4.51 10.99 -8.06
CA ASP A 25 3.26 10.70 -8.81
C ASP A 25 2.58 9.42 -8.29
N ILE A 26 3.37 8.47 -7.79
CA ILE A 26 2.92 7.24 -7.14
C ILE A 26 3.62 7.13 -5.79
N LEU A 27 2.84 7.17 -4.71
CA LEU A 27 3.34 7.05 -3.34
C LEU A 27 2.95 5.69 -2.76
N VAL A 28 3.95 4.84 -2.47
CA VAL A 28 3.76 3.56 -1.79
C VAL A 28 4.17 3.72 -0.32
N ALA A 29 3.19 3.69 0.60
CA ALA A 29 3.43 3.79 2.03
C ALA A 29 3.54 2.40 2.67
N ALA A 30 4.73 2.04 3.14
CA ALA A 30 5.05 0.75 3.75
C ALA A 30 5.98 0.93 4.96
N VAL A 31 5.57 1.80 5.88
CA VAL A 31 6.35 2.28 7.03
C VAL A 31 5.99 1.52 8.32
N GLY A 32 4.77 0.96 8.42
CA GLY A 32 4.28 0.29 9.63
C GLY A 32 4.05 1.27 10.79
N ARG A 33 3.54 2.47 10.49
CA ARG A 33 3.20 3.51 11.46
C ARG A 33 1.83 4.07 11.15
N PRO A 34 0.85 3.93 12.08
CA PRO A 34 -0.54 4.30 11.81
C PRO A 34 -0.66 5.77 11.42
N GLU A 35 -1.28 6.02 10.27
CA GLU A 35 -1.68 7.36 9.79
C GLU A 35 -0.53 8.40 9.76
N MET A 36 0.72 7.94 9.60
CA MET A 36 1.90 8.79 9.55
C MET A 36 1.91 9.69 8.30
N VAL A 37 1.52 9.15 7.15
CA VAL A 37 1.45 9.92 5.90
C VAL A 37 0.16 10.73 5.90
N ARG A 38 0.30 12.06 5.93
CA ARG A 38 -0.81 13.02 5.98
C ARG A 38 -1.14 13.57 4.58
N GLY A 39 -2.30 14.19 4.42
CA GLY A 39 -2.73 14.68 3.10
C GLY A 39 -1.76 15.69 2.47
N ASP A 40 -1.08 16.51 3.28
CA ASP A 40 -0.08 17.47 2.83
C ASP A 40 1.27 16.84 2.45
N TRP A 41 1.44 15.52 2.61
CA TRP A 41 2.59 14.76 2.11
C TRP A 41 2.33 14.23 0.69
N VAL A 42 1.06 14.24 0.26
CA VAL A 42 0.63 13.71 -1.03
C VAL A 42 0.68 14.83 -2.07
N ARG A 43 1.20 14.50 -3.25
CA ARG A 43 1.13 15.37 -4.42
C ARG A 43 -0.32 15.41 -4.94
N PRO A 44 -0.87 16.60 -5.28
CA PRO A 44 -2.18 16.67 -5.94
C PRO A 44 -2.25 15.77 -7.17
N GLY A 45 -3.26 14.90 -7.23
CA GLY A 45 -3.47 13.95 -8.33
C GLY A 45 -2.60 12.70 -8.29
N ALA A 46 -1.80 12.46 -7.24
CA ALA A 46 -1.01 11.24 -7.11
C ALA A 46 -1.86 10.00 -6.85
N ILE A 47 -1.31 8.83 -7.16
CA ILE A 47 -1.84 7.53 -6.75
C ILE A 47 -1.15 7.12 -5.44
N VAL A 48 -1.94 6.78 -4.43
CA VAL A 48 -1.42 6.36 -3.12
C VAL A 48 -1.75 4.89 -2.87
N ILE A 49 -0.72 4.09 -2.63
CA ILE A 49 -0.82 2.68 -2.26
C ILE A 49 -0.39 2.55 -0.80
N ASP A 50 -1.37 2.37 0.07
CA ASP A 50 -1.19 2.13 1.49
C ASP A 50 -1.01 0.63 1.76
N VAL A 51 0.25 0.23 1.97
CA VAL A 51 0.63 -1.15 2.30
C VAL A 51 0.49 -1.42 3.80
N GLY A 52 0.51 -0.36 4.61
CA GLY A 52 0.47 -0.43 6.06
C GLY A 52 -0.75 -1.16 6.60
N THR A 53 -0.54 -1.98 7.62
CA THR A 53 -1.62 -2.56 8.41
C THR A 53 -1.24 -2.45 9.88
N ASN A 54 -1.83 -1.47 10.54
CA ASN A 54 -1.58 -1.12 11.92
C ASN A 54 -2.85 -1.36 12.75
N ARG A 55 -2.69 -1.86 13.97
CA ARG A 55 -3.81 -2.08 14.90
C ARG A 55 -3.80 -0.98 15.95
N VAL A 56 -4.89 -0.23 16.03
CA VAL A 56 -5.04 0.88 16.98
C VAL A 56 -6.26 0.65 17.88
N PRO A 57 -6.25 1.16 19.13
CA PRO A 57 -7.43 1.13 20.00
C PRO A 57 -8.66 1.75 19.32
N ALA A 58 -9.82 1.15 19.56
CA ALA A 58 -11.11 1.62 19.04
C ALA A 58 -12.16 1.60 20.17
N PRO A 59 -12.02 2.45 21.19
CA PRO A 59 -12.96 2.49 22.32
C PRO A 59 -14.39 2.81 21.88
N GLU A 60 -14.57 3.47 20.73
CA GLU A 60 -15.87 3.71 20.10
C GLU A 60 -16.60 2.41 19.69
N LYS A 61 -15.88 1.30 19.57
CA LYS A 61 -16.43 -0.04 19.29
C LYS A 61 -16.62 -0.90 20.54
N GLY A 62 -16.27 -0.37 21.72
CA GLY A 62 -16.29 -1.06 23.01
C GLY A 62 -14.92 -1.17 23.68
N GLU A 63 -14.91 -1.47 24.98
CA GLU A 63 -13.68 -1.61 25.77
C GLU A 63 -12.79 -2.74 25.24
N GLY A 64 -11.47 -2.48 25.17
CA GLY A 64 -10.48 -3.42 24.65
C GLY A 64 -10.57 -3.69 23.14
N LYS A 65 -11.50 -3.06 22.41
CA LYS A 65 -11.62 -3.25 20.96
C LYS A 65 -10.56 -2.46 20.21
N THR A 66 -10.25 -2.94 19.01
CA THR A 66 -9.26 -2.34 18.11
C THR A 66 -9.83 -2.22 16.71
N LYS A 67 -9.21 -1.37 15.90
CA LYS A 67 -9.45 -1.26 14.46
C LYS A 67 -8.14 -1.34 13.71
N LEU A 68 -8.25 -1.72 12.43
CA LEU A 68 -7.14 -1.67 11.50
C LEU A 68 -7.14 -0.32 10.79
N VAL A 69 -5.96 0.26 10.67
CA VAL A 69 -5.69 1.47 9.89
C VAL A 69 -4.40 1.27 9.11
N GLY A 70 -4.22 2.00 8.03
CA GLY A 70 -2.99 1.93 7.24
C GLY A 70 -1.92 2.90 7.73
N ASP A 71 -0.88 3.07 6.92
CA ASP A 71 0.17 4.07 7.16
C ASP A 71 -0.26 5.47 6.71
N VAL A 72 -1.31 5.57 5.90
CA VAL A 72 -1.85 6.80 5.34
C VAL A 72 -3.10 7.22 6.09
N ASN A 73 -3.19 8.50 6.43
CA ASN A 73 -4.46 9.09 6.84
C ASN A 73 -5.38 9.19 5.61
N PHE A 74 -6.21 8.16 5.42
CA PHE A 74 -7.05 8.02 4.24
C PHE A 74 -7.95 9.24 3.98
N LYS A 75 -8.56 9.79 5.04
CA LYS A 75 -9.49 10.92 4.94
C LYS A 75 -8.82 12.18 4.38
N GLU A 76 -7.57 12.43 4.76
CA GLU A 76 -6.84 13.59 4.25
C GLU A 76 -6.25 13.33 2.86
N ALA A 77 -5.75 12.11 2.64
CA ALA A 77 -5.12 11.75 1.38
C ALA A 77 -6.11 11.72 0.21
N ILE A 78 -7.33 11.22 0.42
CA ILE A 78 -8.33 11.08 -0.65
C ILE A 78 -8.82 12.43 -1.21
N GLU A 79 -8.74 13.50 -0.42
CA GLU A 79 -9.09 14.86 -0.86
C GLU A 79 -8.03 15.46 -1.80
N VAL A 80 -6.84 14.87 -1.86
CA VAL A 80 -5.68 15.40 -2.63
C VAL A 80 -5.27 14.45 -3.75
N ALA A 81 -5.27 13.14 -3.47
CA ALA A 81 -4.88 12.09 -4.39
C ALA A 81 -5.94 11.87 -5.49
N ALA A 82 -5.51 11.35 -6.64
CA ALA A 82 -6.45 10.84 -7.64
C ALA A 82 -7.07 9.50 -7.22
N ALA A 83 -6.30 8.67 -6.48
CA ALA A 83 -6.78 7.43 -5.89
C ALA A 83 -5.96 7.06 -4.65
N VAL A 84 -6.61 6.40 -3.69
CA VAL A 84 -5.97 5.89 -2.47
C VAL A 84 -6.47 4.48 -2.22
N SER A 85 -5.58 3.51 -1.98
CA SER A 85 -6.01 2.18 -1.53
C SER A 85 -6.51 2.25 -0.08
N PRO A 86 -7.71 1.74 0.25
CA PRO A 86 -8.21 1.76 1.62
C PRO A 86 -7.47 0.75 2.50
N SER A 87 -7.42 1.02 3.81
CA SER A 87 -6.96 0.03 4.81
C SER A 87 -7.94 0.01 5.97
N PRO A 88 -8.65 -1.11 6.21
CA PRO A 88 -8.58 -2.41 5.51
C PRO A 88 -9.24 -2.42 4.12
N GLY A 89 -8.94 -3.44 3.31
CA GLY A 89 -9.61 -3.70 2.03
C GLY A 89 -8.78 -3.38 0.76
N GLY A 90 -7.60 -2.77 0.91
CA GLY A 90 -6.69 -2.47 -0.20
C GLY A 90 -5.70 -3.59 -0.49
N VAL A 91 -4.46 -3.46 0.00
CA VAL A 91 -3.36 -4.38 -0.38
C VAL A 91 -3.49 -5.80 0.18
N GLY A 92 -4.15 -5.97 1.33
CA GLY A 92 -4.20 -7.26 2.04
C GLY A 92 -4.78 -8.41 1.20
N PRO A 93 -5.99 -8.24 0.62
CA PRO A 93 -6.57 -9.22 -0.30
C PRO A 93 -5.68 -9.53 -1.52
N MET A 94 -5.00 -8.50 -2.06
CA MET A 94 -4.08 -8.68 -3.19
C MET A 94 -2.86 -9.52 -2.82
N THR A 95 -2.33 -9.42 -1.60
CA THR A 95 -1.22 -10.26 -1.14
C THR A 95 -1.58 -11.74 -1.16
N ILE A 96 -2.81 -12.10 -0.75
CA ILE A 96 -3.31 -13.48 -0.81
C ILE A 96 -3.47 -13.92 -2.27
N ALA A 97 -4.06 -13.09 -3.12
CA ALA A 97 -4.23 -13.40 -4.54
C ALA A 97 -2.89 -13.62 -5.25
N CYS A 98 -1.89 -12.77 -4.98
CA CYS A 98 -0.53 -12.90 -5.51
C CYS A 98 0.15 -14.19 -5.05
N LEU A 99 -0.03 -14.58 -3.78
CA LEU A 99 0.48 -15.87 -3.28
C LEU A 99 -0.12 -17.04 -4.06
N LEU A 100 -1.43 -17.03 -4.27
CA LEU A 100 -2.13 -18.08 -5.03
C LEU A 100 -1.66 -18.11 -6.49
N ARG A 101 -1.56 -16.95 -7.14
CA ARG A 101 -1.00 -16.83 -8.51
C ARG A 101 0.39 -17.42 -8.59
N ASN A 102 1.29 -17.03 -7.68
CA ASN A 102 2.66 -17.53 -7.65
C ASN A 102 2.72 -19.03 -7.42
N THR A 103 1.82 -19.57 -6.59
CA THR A 103 1.71 -21.01 -6.32
C THR A 103 1.31 -21.78 -7.58
N VAL A 104 0.31 -21.28 -8.33
CA VAL A 104 -0.11 -21.90 -9.59
C VAL A 104 1.00 -21.85 -10.63
N LEU A 105 1.66 -20.70 -10.81
CA LEU A 105 2.78 -20.55 -11.74
C LEU A 105 3.93 -21.52 -11.41
N ALA A 106 4.28 -21.66 -10.12
CA ALA A 106 5.30 -22.60 -9.68
C ALA A 106 4.90 -24.06 -9.93
N ALA A 107 3.62 -24.42 -9.74
CA ALA A 107 3.13 -25.76 -10.04
C ALA A 107 3.21 -26.06 -11.54
N CYS A 108 2.79 -25.12 -12.41
CA CYS A 108 2.88 -25.27 -13.85
C CYS A 108 4.33 -25.45 -14.31
N ALA A 109 5.24 -24.59 -13.84
CA ALA A 109 6.66 -24.68 -14.17
C ALA A 109 7.29 -26.03 -13.76
N ARG A 110 6.95 -26.54 -12.56
CA ARG A 110 7.49 -27.83 -12.06
C ARG A 110 6.93 -29.05 -12.78
N ARG A 111 5.69 -28.97 -13.28
CA ARG A 111 5.00 -30.09 -13.93
C ARG A 111 5.05 -30.02 -15.46
N GLY A 112 5.56 -28.94 -16.03
CA GLY A 112 5.51 -28.68 -17.47
C GLY A 112 4.09 -28.43 -17.98
N TRP A 113 3.17 -27.97 -17.11
CA TRP A 113 1.81 -27.62 -17.52
C TRP A 113 1.78 -26.25 -18.19
N ALA A 114 0.84 -26.07 -19.10
CA ALA A 114 0.53 -24.75 -19.63
C ALA A 114 0.09 -23.81 -18.49
N VAL A 115 0.55 -22.55 -18.55
CA VAL A 115 0.08 -21.51 -17.64
C VAL A 115 -1.34 -21.12 -18.05
N PRO A 116 -2.31 -21.06 -17.12
CA PRO A 116 -3.65 -20.56 -17.44
C PRO A 116 -3.59 -19.14 -17.99
N GLU A 117 -4.33 -18.85 -19.06
CA GLU A 117 -4.35 -17.54 -19.72
C GLU A 117 -4.72 -16.39 -18.77
N ALA A 118 -5.57 -16.65 -17.78
CA ALA A 118 -5.92 -15.68 -16.75
C ALA A 118 -4.73 -15.26 -15.85
N LEU A 119 -3.61 -15.99 -15.91
CA LEU A 119 -2.42 -15.77 -15.09
C LEU A 119 -1.16 -15.47 -15.91
N SER A 120 -1.21 -15.59 -17.25
CA SER A 120 -0.09 -15.30 -18.15
C SER A 120 0.21 -13.82 -18.24
#